data_AF-A0A7Y3I1H8-F1
#
_entry.id   AF-A0A7Y3I1H8-F1
#
_cell.length_a   1.000
_cell.length_b   1.000
_cell.length_c   1.000
_cell.angle_alpha   90.00
_cell.angle_beta   90.00
_cell.angle_gamma   90.00
#
_symmetry.space_group_name_H-M   'P 1'
#
loop_
_entity.id
_entity.type
_entity.pdbx_description
1 polymer ?
#
loop_
_entity_poly.entity_id
_entity_poly.type
_entity_poly.pdbx_seq_one_letter_code
_entity_poly.pdbx_strand_id
1 'polypeptide(L)'
;MKRLTGLSVIALAATTGTTALAGGPITTDWSDGFDTYELGVDIVGIGGWEHWADDPESFGARVTDATVRSGPQALVVTGDPSGAGDNDAPLRQFAITEGIWDLAIWQFIPEDASFGRNGFILLNQYDHGCTTCNWSAQIVVDAAAGTIESQFKGEIHPYPVGQWNQIRLRINLDSDHVDVFLNDEIIDSRLWTDGNFLGNPGITELAAMTPFGWDADFNGYYDDMTFERVPPIGGCCLPDGTCLDDAGTDDCETAGGVFAGFGSSCAAVTCYELSADGWLVEAPLVWDAVTGHADTCDETGDCDLSSSNDIQWVVTVPRDREYIFSVCGAAFDTVLALGSTPCTDDIAVSDDALGCGTASEFRVELTADGGPYYLTLEGFGGGDCGEFTLQIIELCPLLSDNPKALDEPEPCGDDENGGCNMAVPMFTAIECGDVYRGTAWREASGGTRDTDWYELILTEPAEVTITGQSESDGTVFGLVNTGGSGNCADATAITPFATSQPCFEAAATVTTTLEPGTWWVFAAQPFGDLAVPCDDHAGYELTLACGPSVDPCPEDLDDSGDVGFSDLLAVLANWGPCPGCPEDLDGSGDVGFADLLSVLANWGP
;
A
#
# COMPACT_ATOMS: atom_id res chain seq x y z
N MET A 1 -33.41 -44.24 0.08
CA MET A 1 -33.13 -43.26 -0.98
C MET A 1 -31.84 -42.54 -0.59
N LYS A 2 -30.71 -42.95 -1.19
CA LYS A 2 -29.71 -42.10 -1.89
C LYS A 2 -29.26 -40.89 -1.04
N ARG A 3 -28.11 -40.98 -0.33
CA ARG A 3 -26.72 -40.60 -0.75
C ARG A 3 -26.67 -39.12 -1.15
N LEU A 4 -25.79 -38.30 -0.57
CA LEU A 4 -24.36 -38.26 -0.89
C LEU A 4 -23.48 -37.73 0.27
N THR A 5 -22.43 -38.49 0.57
CA THR A 5 -21.14 -38.02 1.08
C THR A 5 -20.27 -37.65 -0.14
N GLY A 6 -19.53 -36.54 -0.06
CA GLY A 6 -18.58 -36.10 -1.08
C GLY A 6 -17.26 -35.69 -0.44
N LEU A 7 -16.35 -36.65 -0.34
CA LEU A 7 -14.92 -36.46 -0.08
C LEU A 7 -14.28 -36.20 -1.45
N SER A 8 -13.76 -35.00 -1.71
CA SER A 8 -13.02 -34.72 -2.94
C SER A 8 -11.56 -35.13 -2.74
N VAL A 9 -11.22 -36.27 -3.32
CA VAL A 9 -9.86 -36.72 -3.60
C VAL A 9 -9.44 -36.06 -4.92
N ILE A 10 -8.44 -35.19 -4.90
CA ILE A 10 -7.80 -34.69 -6.13
C ILE A 10 -6.86 -35.78 -6.64
N ALA A 11 -7.10 -36.24 -7.86
CA ALA A 11 -6.34 -37.29 -8.51
C ALA A 11 -5.11 -36.71 -9.23
N LEU A 12 -3.94 -37.25 -8.90
CA LEU A 12 -2.67 -37.03 -9.59
C LEU A 12 -2.72 -37.71 -10.98
N ALA A 13 -2.68 -36.92 -12.06
CA ALA A 13 -2.53 -37.43 -13.42
C ALA A 13 -1.05 -37.38 -13.83
N ALA A 14 -0.41 -38.54 -13.93
CA ALA A 14 0.89 -38.68 -14.56
C ALA A 14 0.73 -38.75 -16.08
N THR A 15 1.22 -37.74 -16.80
CA THR A 15 1.43 -37.78 -18.24
C THR A 15 2.92 -37.74 -18.54
N THR A 16 3.41 -38.79 -19.19
CA THR A 16 4.79 -38.94 -19.65
C THR A 16 5.07 -38.05 -20.87
N GLY A 17 6.10 -37.22 -20.76
CA GLY A 17 6.94 -36.75 -21.88
C GLY A 17 6.33 -35.67 -22.79
N THR A 18 6.52 -34.41 -22.39
CA THR A 18 6.48 -33.24 -23.27
C THR A 18 7.52 -32.24 -22.77
N THR A 19 8.25 -31.64 -23.71
CA THR A 19 9.21 -30.55 -23.53
C THR A 19 8.80 -29.56 -22.44
N ALA A 20 9.69 -29.31 -21.48
CA ALA A 20 9.50 -28.30 -20.45
C ALA A 20 9.31 -26.94 -21.14
N LEU A 21 8.10 -26.40 -21.04
CA LEU A 21 7.85 -24.97 -21.24
C LEU A 21 8.50 -24.28 -20.04
N ALA A 22 9.31 -23.24 -20.28
CA ALA A 22 9.70 -22.31 -19.22
C ALA A 22 8.42 -21.84 -18.52
N GLY A 23 8.32 -22.09 -17.21
CA GLY A 23 7.18 -21.63 -16.43
C GLY A 23 7.27 -20.11 -16.36
N GLY A 24 6.20 -19.41 -16.72
CA GLY A 24 6.16 -17.95 -16.56
C GLY A 24 6.25 -17.51 -15.09
N PRO A 25 6.27 -16.19 -14.84
CA PRO A 25 6.38 -15.64 -13.49
C PRO A 25 5.31 -16.20 -12.55
N ILE A 26 5.68 -16.36 -11.27
CA ILE A 26 4.75 -16.79 -10.22
C ILE A 26 3.76 -15.66 -9.93
N THR A 27 2.45 -15.95 -10.00
CA THR A 27 1.37 -14.99 -9.69
C THR A 27 0.49 -15.43 -8.51
N THR A 28 0.80 -16.55 -7.86
CA THR A 28 0.02 -17.16 -6.76
C THR A 28 0.96 -17.85 -5.78
N ASP A 29 0.40 -18.56 -4.79
CA ASP A 29 1.17 -19.42 -3.89
C ASP A 29 2.13 -20.34 -4.66
N TRP A 30 3.34 -20.46 -4.15
CA TRP A 30 4.42 -21.26 -4.71
C TRP A 30 5.25 -21.89 -3.61
N SER A 31 5.78 -23.07 -3.87
CA SER A 31 6.70 -23.75 -2.97
C SER A 31 7.67 -24.62 -3.75
N ASP A 32 8.91 -24.72 -3.26
CA ASP A 32 9.91 -25.64 -3.76
C ASP A 32 10.76 -26.20 -2.60
N GLY A 33 10.61 -27.49 -2.35
CA GLY A 33 11.46 -28.27 -1.43
C GLY A 33 12.53 -29.07 -2.16
N PHE A 34 12.72 -28.87 -3.46
CA PHE A 34 13.77 -29.46 -4.30
C PHE A 34 13.78 -31.00 -4.46
N ASP A 35 12.90 -31.73 -3.78
CA ASP A 35 12.75 -33.20 -3.81
C ASP A 35 12.27 -33.79 -5.14
N THR A 36 11.75 -32.95 -6.04
CA THR A 36 11.20 -33.41 -7.32
C THR A 36 12.23 -33.44 -8.44
N TYR A 37 13.40 -32.83 -8.22
CA TYR A 37 14.47 -32.74 -9.19
C TYR A 37 15.44 -33.91 -9.08
N GLU A 38 16.15 -34.24 -10.16
CA GLU A 38 17.16 -35.29 -10.15
C GLU A 38 18.38 -34.85 -9.32
N LEU A 39 18.95 -35.75 -8.52
CA LEU A 39 20.11 -35.44 -7.68
C LEU A 39 21.33 -35.00 -8.51
N GLY A 40 21.96 -33.90 -8.12
CA GLY A 40 23.16 -33.35 -8.73
C GLY A 40 22.92 -32.48 -9.97
N VAL A 41 21.66 -32.36 -10.44
CA VAL A 41 21.33 -31.47 -11.55
C VAL A 41 21.53 -30.02 -11.14
N ASP A 42 21.88 -29.21 -12.13
CA ASP A 42 21.76 -27.77 -12.02
C ASP A 42 20.27 -27.42 -12.09
N ILE A 43 19.78 -26.61 -11.15
CA ILE A 43 18.36 -26.26 -11.11
C ILE A 43 18.01 -25.22 -12.18
N VAL A 44 19.01 -24.50 -12.69
CA VAL A 44 18.76 -23.47 -13.69
C VAL A 44 18.29 -24.09 -15.00
N GLY A 45 17.22 -23.53 -15.57
CA GLY A 45 16.54 -24.03 -16.76
C GLY A 45 15.51 -25.14 -16.49
N ILE A 46 15.28 -25.53 -15.24
CA ILE A 46 14.27 -26.52 -14.85
C ILE A 46 13.34 -25.98 -13.77
N GLY A 47 12.09 -26.44 -13.75
CA GLY A 47 11.11 -26.06 -12.73
C GLY A 47 10.68 -24.58 -12.75
N GLY A 48 11.14 -23.77 -13.72
CA GLY A 48 10.95 -22.32 -13.78
C GLY A 48 12.03 -21.52 -13.04
N TRP A 49 13.14 -22.17 -12.66
CA TRP A 49 14.37 -21.49 -12.27
C TRP A 49 15.14 -21.10 -13.52
N GLU A 50 15.68 -19.90 -13.53
CA GLU A 50 16.27 -19.24 -14.69
C GLU A 50 17.66 -18.71 -14.37
N HIS A 51 18.42 -18.36 -15.40
CA HIS A 51 19.72 -17.74 -15.21
C HIS A 51 19.53 -16.30 -14.77
N TRP A 52 20.32 -15.87 -13.79
CA TRP A 52 20.46 -14.46 -13.55
C TRP A 52 21.00 -13.77 -14.81
N ALA A 53 20.28 -12.74 -15.25
CA ALA A 53 20.68 -11.85 -16.33
C ALA A 53 20.98 -12.51 -17.69
N ASP A 54 20.25 -13.60 -18.00
CA ASP A 54 20.47 -14.42 -19.20
C ASP A 54 21.91 -14.95 -19.36
N ASP A 55 22.64 -15.11 -18.25
CA ASP A 55 23.99 -15.68 -18.32
C ASP A 55 23.93 -17.11 -18.88
N PRO A 56 24.79 -17.48 -19.84
CA PRO A 56 24.79 -18.83 -20.43
C PRO A 56 25.26 -19.92 -19.45
N GLU A 57 25.85 -19.56 -18.32
CA GLU A 57 26.41 -20.50 -17.35
C GLU A 57 25.69 -20.39 -15.98
N SER A 58 25.71 -21.48 -15.23
CA SER A 58 25.27 -21.53 -13.83
C SER A 58 26.41 -22.14 -13.04
N PHE A 59 26.89 -21.40 -12.06
CA PHE A 59 27.97 -21.81 -11.18
C PHE A 59 27.38 -22.15 -9.83
N GLY A 60 26.86 -23.37 -9.73
CA GLY A 60 26.77 -24.05 -8.44
C GLY A 60 25.40 -24.05 -7.77
N ALA A 61 24.31 -23.83 -8.52
CA ALA A 61 22.95 -24.07 -8.04
C ALA A 61 22.51 -25.52 -8.26
N ARG A 62 22.95 -26.43 -7.38
CA ARG A 62 22.76 -27.88 -7.59
C ARG A 62 21.84 -28.51 -6.56
N VAL A 63 21.04 -29.46 -7.01
CA VAL A 63 20.24 -30.31 -6.13
C VAL A 63 21.16 -31.29 -5.41
N THR A 64 21.08 -31.37 -4.08
CA THR A 64 21.99 -32.13 -3.22
C THR A 64 21.25 -32.97 -2.18
N ASP A 65 21.89 -34.04 -1.71
CA ASP A 65 21.45 -34.89 -0.59
C ASP A 65 22.40 -34.78 0.64
N ALA A 66 23.38 -33.88 0.60
CA ALA A 66 24.43 -33.79 1.61
C ALA A 66 24.00 -33.03 2.88
N THR A 67 23.18 -31.98 2.73
CA THR A 67 22.65 -31.18 3.83
C THR A 67 21.23 -30.79 3.45
N VAL A 68 20.25 -31.47 4.06
CA VAL A 68 18.82 -31.36 3.75
C VAL A 68 18.05 -31.06 5.03
N ARG A 69 16.93 -30.33 4.92
CA ARG A 69 16.04 -30.01 6.03
C ARG A 69 14.84 -30.93 6.02
N SER A 70 14.14 -31.01 4.90
CA SER A 70 13.01 -31.89 4.69
C SER A 70 13.21 -32.75 3.44
N GLY A 71 12.44 -33.82 3.33
CA GLY A 71 12.57 -34.73 2.18
C GLY A 71 13.97 -35.35 2.00
N PRO A 72 14.23 -35.93 0.82
CA PRO A 72 15.56 -36.43 0.45
C PRO A 72 16.55 -35.38 -0.09
N GLN A 73 16.13 -34.19 -0.53
CA GLN A 73 16.98 -33.28 -1.30
C GLN A 73 16.82 -31.81 -0.86
N ALA A 74 17.82 -31.00 -1.19
CA ALA A 74 17.83 -29.55 -0.98
C ALA A 74 18.58 -28.88 -2.15
N LEU A 75 18.59 -27.55 -2.19
CA LEU A 75 19.42 -26.78 -3.12
C LEU A 75 20.72 -26.34 -2.43
N VAL A 76 21.87 -26.60 -3.04
CA VAL A 76 23.12 -25.92 -2.69
C VAL A 76 23.38 -24.82 -3.70
N VAL A 77 23.80 -23.66 -3.22
CA VAL A 77 24.27 -22.52 -4.03
C VAL A 77 25.71 -22.23 -3.63
N THR A 78 26.63 -22.49 -4.55
CA THR A 78 28.07 -22.27 -4.38
C THR A 78 28.46 -20.93 -5.01
N GLY A 79 29.27 -20.12 -4.32
CA GLY A 79 29.79 -18.89 -4.93
C GLY A 79 30.76 -19.15 -6.09
N ASP A 80 30.73 -18.29 -7.10
CA ASP A 80 31.53 -18.42 -8.32
C ASP A 80 33.05 -18.52 -8.00
N PRO A 81 33.74 -19.61 -8.42
CA PRO A 81 35.18 -19.79 -8.24
C PRO A 81 36.06 -18.67 -8.82
N SER A 82 35.56 -17.90 -9.80
CA SER A 82 36.28 -16.80 -10.42
C SER A 82 36.28 -15.52 -9.56
N GLY A 83 35.37 -15.44 -8.58
CA GLY A 83 35.19 -14.29 -7.71
C GLY A 83 34.54 -13.09 -8.41
N ALA A 84 34.00 -13.28 -9.62
CA ALA A 84 33.17 -12.30 -10.31
C ALA A 84 31.73 -12.46 -9.80
N GLY A 85 31.48 -11.95 -8.60
CA GLY A 85 30.24 -12.19 -7.87
C GLY A 85 28.99 -11.49 -8.43
N ASP A 86 28.67 -11.64 -9.71
CA ASP A 86 27.50 -10.98 -10.34
C ASP A 86 26.64 -11.85 -11.30
N ASN A 87 27.05 -13.05 -11.75
CA ASN A 87 26.45 -13.60 -12.99
C ASN A 87 25.75 -14.97 -12.94
N ASP A 88 25.89 -15.78 -11.89
CA ASP A 88 25.65 -17.22 -12.05
C ASP A 88 24.60 -17.81 -11.11
N ALA A 89 23.76 -16.94 -10.55
CA ALA A 89 22.80 -17.31 -9.53
C ALA A 89 21.47 -17.83 -10.13
N PRO A 90 20.83 -18.82 -9.49
CA PRO A 90 19.51 -19.26 -9.89
C PRO A 90 18.50 -18.16 -9.57
N LEU A 91 17.71 -17.77 -10.56
CA LEU A 91 16.68 -16.74 -10.43
C LEU A 91 15.30 -17.40 -10.48
N ARG A 92 14.38 -16.87 -9.67
CA ARG A 92 12.96 -17.13 -9.81
C ARG A 92 12.17 -15.84 -10.01
N GLN A 93 11.37 -15.77 -11.07
CA GLN A 93 10.51 -14.61 -11.35
C GLN A 93 9.12 -14.73 -10.70
N PHE A 94 8.60 -13.58 -10.33
CA PHE A 94 7.29 -13.33 -9.75
C PHE A 94 6.63 -12.18 -10.54
N ALA A 95 5.30 -12.11 -10.52
CA ALA A 95 4.54 -10.98 -11.05
C ALA A 95 3.39 -10.70 -10.08
N ILE A 96 3.76 -10.11 -8.94
CA ILE A 96 2.86 -9.86 -7.80
C ILE A 96 2.90 -8.37 -7.48
N THR A 97 1.76 -7.69 -7.56
CA THR A 97 1.67 -6.21 -7.45
C THR A 97 0.78 -5.72 -6.31
N GLU A 98 0.16 -6.63 -5.56
CA GLU A 98 -0.79 -6.31 -4.49
C GLU A 98 -0.84 -7.43 -3.44
N GLY A 99 -1.40 -7.11 -2.29
CA GLY A 99 -1.64 -8.04 -1.20
C GLY A 99 -0.47 -8.19 -0.22
N ILE A 100 -0.73 -9.03 0.79
CA ILE A 100 0.23 -9.40 1.82
C ILE A 100 0.72 -10.82 1.55
N TRP A 101 2.04 -11.03 1.61
CA TRP A 101 2.70 -12.28 1.25
C TRP A 101 3.78 -12.63 2.27
N ASP A 102 3.91 -13.91 2.57
CA ASP A 102 5.04 -14.45 3.32
C ASP A 102 5.94 -15.21 2.35
N LEU A 103 7.19 -14.74 2.21
CA LEU A 103 8.28 -15.53 1.66
C LEU A 103 9.04 -16.17 2.82
N ALA A 104 9.08 -17.48 2.90
CA ALA A 104 9.92 -18.19 3.87
C ALA A 104 10.97 -19.03 3.16
N ILE A 105 12.22 -18.85 3.59
CA ILE A 105 13.40 -19.57 3.09
C ILE A 105 14.10 -20.21 4.28
N TRP A 106 14.32 -21.53 4.23
CA TRP A 106 15.22 -22.17 5.19
C TRP A 106 16.63 -22.20 4.63
N GLN A 107 17.58 -21.67 5.39
CA GLN A 107 18.99 -21.61 5.00
C GLN A 107 19.86 -22.32 6.04
N PHE A 108 20.86 -23.07 5.56
CA PHE A 108 21.93 -23.64 6.37
C PHE A 108 23.28 -23.13 5.89
N ILE A 109 24.07 -22.63 6.84
CA ILE A 109 25.46 -22.20 6.62
C ILE A 109 26.38 -23.06 7.50
N PRO A 110 27.45 -23.70 6.97
CA PRO A 110 28.33 -24.58 7.74
C PRO A 110 29.04 -23.90 8.93
N GLU A 111 29.11 -24.57 10.09
CA GLU A 111 29.73 -24.04 11.34
C GLU A 111 31.25 -23.84 11.25
N ASP A 112 31.95 -24.73 10.55
CA ASP A 112 33.43 -24.71 10.47
C ASP A 112 33.97 -23.74 9.40
N ALA A 113 33.14 -22.81 8.94
CA ALA A 113 33.50 -21.82 7.94
C ALA A 113 34.38 -20.71 8.54
N SER A 114 35.63 -20.61 8.10
CA SER A 114 36.54 -19.51 8.51
C SER A 114 36.47 -18.29 7.59
N PHE A 115 35.65 -18.37 6.54
CA PHE A 115 35.36 -17.35 5.54
C PHE A 115 34.05 -17.74 4.84
N GLY A 116 33.47 -16.81 4.08
CA GLY A 116 32.39 -17.10 3.15
C GLY A 116 31.11 -16.32 3.45
N ARG A 117 30.54 -15.75 2.39
CA ARG A 117 29.27 -15.04 2.38
C ARG A 117 28.30 -15.69 1.41
N ASN A 118 27.08 -15.89 1.86
CA ASN A 118 25.99 -16.46 1.08
C ASN A 118 24.67 -15.85 1.56
N GLY A 119 23.63 -15.87 0.74
CA GLY A 119 22.40 -15.16 1.04
C GLY A 119 21.47 -15.11 -0.15
N PHE A 120 20.61 -14.12 -0.22
CA PHE A 120 19.69 -13.98 -1.34
C PHE A 120 19.28 -12.52 -1.53
N ILE A 121 18.74 -12.24 -2.70
CA ILE A 121 18.25 -10.92 -3.09
C ILE A 121 16.78 -11.07 -3.51
N LEU A 122 15.94 -10.14 -3.07
CA LEU A 122 14.59 -9.93 -3.60
C LEU A 122 14.56 -8.63 -4.37
N LEU A 123 13.85 -8.69 -5.49
CA LEU A 123 13.75 -7.61 -6.45
C LEU A 123 12.30 -7.17 -6.58
N ASN A 124 12.08 -5.86 -6.51
CA ASN A 124 10.79 -5.27 -6.86
C ASN A 124 10.68 -4.92 -8.34
N GLN A 125 11.82 -4.83 -9.02
CA GLN A 125 11.92 -4.67 -10.46
C GLN A 125 13.01 -5.59 -10.95
N TYR A 126 12.71 -6.35 -12.01
CA TYR A 126 13.69 -7.21 -12.65
C TYR A 126 13.50 -7.20 -14.16
N ASP A 127 14.57 -6.88 -14.86
CA ASP A 127 14.77 -7.17 -16.27
C ASP A 127 16.08 -7.96 -16.41
N HIS A 128 16.15 -8.84 -17.42
CA HIS A 128 17.35 -9.67 -17.62
C HIS A 128 18.61 -8.83 -17.85
N GLY A 129 18.50 -7.65 -18.49
CA GLY A 129 19.62 -6.72 -18.64
C GLY A 129 20.02 -6.02 -17.33
N CYS A 130 19.24 -6.18 -16.27
CA CYS A 130 19.32 -5.50 -14.99
C CYS A 130 19.49 -3.98 -15.11
N THR A 131 18.85 -3.40 -16.14
CA THR A 131 18.84 -1.97 -16.43
C THR A 131 17.85 -1.21 -15.55
N THR A 132 16.76 -1.88 -15.18
CA THR A 132 15.67 -1.39 -14.33
C THR A 132 15.61 -2.11 -12.99
N CYS A 133 16.50 -3.09 -12.77
CA CYS A 133 16.61 -3.81 -11.51
C CYS A 133 16.56 -2.87 -10.30
N ASN A 134 15.72 -3.24 -9.34
CA ASN A 134 15.75 -2.64 -8.02
C ASN A 134 15.48 -3.73 -6.97
N TRP A 135 16.23 -3.65 -5.88
CA TRP A 135 16.26 -4.65 -4.82
C TRP A 135 15.49 -4.16 -3.62
N SER A 136 14.37 -4.80 -3.33
CA SER A 136 13.69 -4.57 -2.07
C SER A 136 14.38 -5.22 -0.90
N ALA A 137 15.18 -6.26 -1.07
CA ALA A 137 15.97 -6.83 0.02
C ALA A 137 17.25 -7.47 -0.48
N GLN A 138 18.34 -7.27 0.25
CA GLN A 138 19.61 -7.95 0.03
C GLN A 138 20.07 -8.50 1.38
N ILE A 139 19.91 -9.81 1.54
CA ILE A 139 20.20 -10.53 2.76
C ILE A 139 21.54 -11.22 2.60
N VAL A 140 22.51 -10.86 3.42
CA VAL A 140 23.87 -11.42 3.38
C VAL A 140 24.18 -12.06 4.72
N VAL A 141 24.54 -13.35 4.69
CA VAL A 141 25.04 -14.07 5.85
C VAL A 141 26.54 -14.26 5.72
N ASP A 142 27.28 -13.74 6.70
CA ASP A 142 28.73 -13.95 6.83
C ASP A 142 28.99 -15.10 7.80
N ALA A 143 29.51 -16.20 7.27
CA ALA A 143 29.72 -17.42 8.02
C ALA A 143 30.86 -17.29 9.04
N ALA A 144 31.89 -16.50 8.74
CA ALA A 144 33.04 -16.32 9.61
C ALA A 144 32.71 -15.38 10.78
N ALA A 145 31.90 -14.37 10.53
CA ALA A 145 31.40 -13.47 11.56
C ALA A 145 30.23 -14.07 12.35
N GLY A 146 29.49 -15.03 11.76
CA GLY A 146 28.28 -15.59 12.34
C GLY A 146 27.17 -14.55 12.42
N THR A 147 26.99 -13.78 11.34
CA THR A 147 26.06 -12.64 11.30
C THR A 147 25.22 -12.64 10.03
N ILE A 148 24.02 -12.07 10.13
CA ILE A 148 23.13 -11.76 9.01
C ILE A 148 22.97 -10.24 8.92
N GLU A 149 23.00 -9.72 7.71
CA GLU A 149 22.82 -8.30 7.40
C GLU A 149 21.69 -8.14 6.38
N SER A 150 20.74 -7.26 6.68
CA SER A 150 19.83 -6.67 5.67
C SER A 150 20.45 -5.35 5.21
N GLN A 151 21.07 -5.35 4.02
CA GLN A 151 22.09 -4.33 3.66
C GLN A 151 21.56 -2.89 3.54
N PHE A 152 20.29 -2.68 3.25
CA PHE A 152 19.74 -1.32 3.07
C PHE A 152 19.66 -0.51 4.37
N LYS A 153 19.42 -1.19 5.50
CA LYS A 153 19.45 -0.56 6.82
C LYS A 153 20.83 -0.65 7.49
N GLY A 154 21.67 -1.58 7.01
CA GLY A 154 23.00 -1.86 7.56
C GLY A 154 22.97 -2.44 8.98
N GLU A 155 21.82 -2.99 9.40
CA GLU A 155 21.68 -3.64 10.70
C GLU A 155 22.22 -5.07 10.62
N ILE A 156 23.17 -5.36 11.52
CA ILE A 156 23.85 -6.65 11.60
C ILE A 156 23.35 -7.37 12.85
N HIS A 157 22.82 -8.58 12.65
CA HIS A 157 22.27 -9.42 13.71
C HIS A 157 23.03 -10.76 13.81
N PRO A 158 23.04 -11.43 14.96
CA PRO A 158 23.65 -12.75 15.09
C PRO A 158 22.95 -13.78 14.21
N TYR A 159 23.72 -14.60 13.49
CA TYR A 159 23.23 -15.72 12.70
C TYR A 159 23.83 -17.05 13.20
N PRO A 160 22.99 -17.99 13.69
CA PRO A 160 23.48 -19.28 14.13
C PRO A 160 23.95 -20.17 12.96
N VAL A 161 25.26 -20.34 12.80
CA VAL A 161 25.84 -21.29 11.82
C VAL A 161 25.75 -22.74 12.31
N GLY A 162 25.89 -23.71 11.41
CA GLY A 162 25.84 -25.14 11.72
C GLY A 162 24.44 -25.71 11.89
N GLN A 163 23.40 -24.92 11.64
CA GLN A 163 22.00 -25.33 11.73
C GLN A 163 21.15 -24.63 10.67
N TRP A 164 19.95 -25.17 10.46
CA TRP A 164 18.94 -24.57 9.60
C TRP A 164 18.27 -23.42 10.34
N ASN A 165 18.21 -22.24 9.73
CA ASN A 165 17.47 -21.09 10.23
C ASN A 165 16.42 -20.69 9.20
N GLN A 166 15.28 -20.21 9.67
CA GLN A 166 14.25 -19.66 8.80
C GLN A 166 14.48 -18.16 8.66
N ILE A 167 14.58 -17.70 7.42
CA ILE A 167 14.51 -16.28 7.08
C ILE A 167 13.15 -16.08 6.41
N ARG A 168 12.28 -15.31 7.05
CA ARG A 168 10.92 -15.02 6.56
C ARG A 168 10.81 -13.53 6.27
N LEU A 169 10.25 -13.18 5.13
CA LEU A 169 9.89 -11.81 4.78
C LEU A 169 8.38 -11.72 4.69
N ARG A 170 7.78 -10.84 5.49
CA ARG A 170 6.37 -10.45 5.33
C ARG A 170 6.32 -9.20 4.49
N ILE A 171 5.82 -9.33 3.28
CA ILE A 171 5.78 -8.29 2.25
C ILE A 171 4.34 -7.83 2.14
N ASN A 172 4.09 -6.56 2.46
CA ASN A 172 2.80 -5.91 2.27
C ASN A 172 2.93 -4.90 1.13
N LEU A 173 2.50 -5.31 -0.07
CA LEU A 173 2.58 -4.45 -1.26
C LEU A 173 1.50 -3.36 -1.23
N ASP A 174 0.40 -3.58 -0.51
CA ASP A 174 -0.70 -2.60 -0.40
C ASP A 174 -0.31 -1.39 0.48
N SER A 175 0.58 -1.60 1.47
CA SER A 175 1.08 -0.55 2.35
C SER A 175 2.56 -0.20 2.12
N ASP A 176 3.15 -0.67 1.02
CA ASP A 176 4.57 -0.52 0.70
C ASP A 176 5.50 -0.84 1.88
N HIS A 177 5.38 -2.02 2.47
CA HIS A 177 6.11 -2.36 3.69
C HIS A 177 6.69 -3.77 3.67
N VAL A 178 7.81 -3.97 4.37
CA VAL A 178 8.39 -5.30 4.58
C VAL A 178 8.99 -5.45 5.96
N ASP A 179 8.67 -6.58 6.59
CA ASP A 179 9.31 -7.06 7.81
C ASP A 179 10.14 -8.30 7.52
N VAL A 180 11.39 -8.32 7.95
CA VAL A 180 12.30 -9.47 7.83
C VAL A 180 12.49 -10.10 9.20
N PHE A 181 12.25 -11.40 9.28
CA PHE A 181 12.36 -12.21 10.48
C PHE A 181 13.48 -13.25 10.32
N LEU A 182 14.28 -13.42 11.36
CA LEU A 182 15.18 -14.56 11.54
C LEU A 182 14.66 -15.42 12.70
N ASN A 183 14.24 -16.65 12.41
CA ASN A 183 13.67 -17.56 13.41
C ASN A 183 12.58 -16.88 14.28
N ASP A 184 11.63 -16.21 13.61
CA ASP A 184 10.51 -15.46 14.20
C ASP A 184 10.87 -14.14 14.91
N GLU A 185 12.15 -13.79 15.07
CA GLU A 185 12.57 -12.48 15.59
C GLU A 185 12.73 -11.47 14.46
N ILE A 186 12.13 -10.28 14.61
CA ILE A 186 12.25 -9.20 13.62
C ILE A 186 13.68 -8.63 13.61
N ILE A 187 14.29 -8.55 12.43
CA ILE A 187 15.65 -8.05 12.22
C ILE A 187 15.72 -6.85 11.26
N ASP A 188 14.67 -6.62 10.47
CA ASP A 188 14.51 -5.44 9.61
C ASP A 188 13.01 -5.12 9.44
N SER A 189 12.68 -3.84 9.31
CA SER A 189 11.31 -3.32 9.15
C SER A 189 11.39 -1.94 8.51
N ARG A 190 10.80 -1.75 7.33
CA ARG A 190 10.92 -0.54 6.49
C ARG A 190 9.98 -0.59 5.29
N LEU A 191 10.04 0.44 4.44
CA LEU A 191 9.30 0.42 3.19
C LEU A 191 9.85 -0.65 2.24
N TRP A 192 8.96 -1.27 1.47
CA TRP A 192 9.35 -2.25 0.45
C TRP A 192 10.14 -1.57 -0.68
N THR A 193 9.75 -0.35 -1.06
CA THR A 193 10.37 0.49 -2.09
C THR A 193 11.65 1.21 -1.65
N ASP A 194 12.02 1.18 -0.36
CA ASP A 194 13.26 1.81 0.16
C ASP A 194 14.54 1.20 -0.41
N GLY A 195 14.42 0.07 -1.10
CA GLY A 195 15.45 -0.46 -1.98
C GLY A 195 15.91 0.56 -3.00
N ASN A 196 17.20 0.88 -3.05
CA ASN A 196 17.75 1.80 -4.05
C ASN A 196 19.03 1.24 -4.65
N PHE A 197 18.86 0.21 -5.48
CA PHE A 197 19.94 -0.31 -6.30
C PHE A 197 19.95 0.42 -7.65
N LEU A 198 21.14 0.82 -8.11
CA LEU A 198 21.38 1.58 -9.35
C LEU A 198 20.72 2.98 -9.46
N GLY A 199 20.12 3.52 -8.40
CA GLY A 199 19.44 4.82 -8.47
C GLY A 199 18.00 4.74 -8.98
N ASN A 200 17.49 3.53 -9.26
CA ASN A 200 16.11 3.30 -9.66
C ASN A 200 15.19 3.50 -8.45
N PRO A 201 14.07 4.23 -8.56
CA PRO A 201 13.07 4.25 -7.50
C PRO A 201 12.38 2.88 -7.45
N GLY A 202 12.34 2.25 -6.27
CA GLY A 202 11.62 0.99 -6.10
C GLY A 202 10.12 1.15 -6.34
N ILE A 203 9.43 0.05 -6.68
CA ILE A 203 7.96 0.00 -6.85
C ILE A 203 7.35 -1.07 -5.94
N THR A 204 6.02 -1.03 -5.75
CA THR A 204 5.26 -2.00 -4.94
C THR A 204 4.95 -3.29 -5.72
N GLU A 205 5.99 -3.94 -6.24
CA GLU A 205 5.91 -5.23 -6.92
C GLU A 205 6.94 -6.21 -6.33
N LEU A 206 6.67 -7.52 -6.36
CA LEU A 206 7.70 -8.56 -6.25
C LEU A 206 7.94 -9.14 -7.64
N ALA A 207 9.13 -8.88 -8.19
CA ALA A 207 9.51 -9.24 -9.54
C ALA A 207 10.41 -10.47 -9.60
N ALA A 208 11.36 -10.62 -8.66
CA ALA A 208 12.26 -11.77 -8.67
C ALA A 208 12.90 -12.07 -7.30
N MET A 209 13.39 -13.30 -7.16
CA MET A 209 14.23 -13.76 -6.05
C MET A 209 15.45 -14.49 -6.61
N THR A 210 16.62 -14.28 -6.02
CA THR A 210 17.85 -14.98 -6.38
C THR A 210 18.66 -15.38 -5.14
N PRO A 211 18.76 -16.68 -4.82
CA PRO A 211 19.77 -17.21 -3.91
C PRO A 211 21.18 -16.99 -4.46
N PHE A 212 22.11 -16.51 -3.64
CA PHE A 212 23.37 -15.95 -4.10
C PHE A 212 24.57 -16.32 -3.21
N GLY A 213 25.70 -16.65 -3.83
CA GLY A 213 26.98 -16.91 -3.16
C GLY A 213 28.02 -15.87 -3.52
N TRP A 214 28.37 -14.99 -2.57
CA TRP A 214 29.33 -13.89 -2.80
C TRP A 214 30.78 -14.34 -2.86
N ASP A 215 31.16 -15.29 -2.02
CA ASP A 215 32.54 -15.73 -1.90
C ASP A 215 32.76 -17.05 -2.64
N ALA A 216 33.81 -17.07 -3.47
CA ALA A 216 34.19 -18.19 -4.30
C ALA A 216 34.27 -19.52 -3.54
N ASP A 217 33.70 -20.57 -4.14
CA ASP A 217 33.70 -21.95 -3.62
C ASP A 217 33.03 -22.11 -2.24
N PHE A 218 32.24 -21.13 -1.79
CA PHE A 218 31.51 -21.20 -0.52
C PHE A 218 30.05 -21.64 -0.72
N ASN A 219 29.64 -22.70 -0.01
CA ASN A 219 28.31 -23.28 -0.11
C ASN A 219 27.35 -22.71 0.93
N GLY A 220 26.21 -22.20 0.46
CA GLY A 220 24.98 -22.06 1.24
C GLY A 220 23.95 -23.09 0.79
N TYR A 221 23.19 -23.63 1.74
CA TYR A 221 22.15 -24.61 1.46
C TYR A 221 20.78 -24.01 1.73
N TYR A 222 19.82 -24.33 0.87
CA TYR A 222 18.47 -23.80 0.85
C TYR A 222 17.49 -24.96 0.75
N ASP A 223 16.41 -24.88 1.51
CA ASP A 223 15.36 -25.90 1.48
C ASP A 223 14.00 -25.28 1.83
N ASP A 224 12.93 -25.99 1.49
CA ASP A 224 11.55 -25.66 1.84
C ASP A 224 11.20 -24.18 1.60
N MET A 225 11.50 -23.68 0.39
CA MET A 225 11.13 -22.32 0.00
C MET A 225 9.63 -22.25 -0.23
N THR A 226 8.98 -21.27 0.36
CA THR A 226 7.54 -21.04 0.23
C THR A 226 7.27 -19.56 0.02
N PHE A 227 6.37 -19.26 -0.90
CA PHE A 227 5.82 -17.95 -1.13
C PHE A 227 4.31 -18.11 -1.09
N GLU A 228 3.69 -17.65 -0.02
CA GLU A 228 2.27 -17.88 0.24
C GLU A 228 1.58 -16.55 0.41
N ARG A 229 0.43 -16.38 -0.24
CA ARG A 229 -0.44 -15.24 0.00
C ARG A 229 -0.87 -15.35 1.45
N VAL A 230 -0.53 -14.37 2.26
CA VAL A 230 -1.19 -14.20 3.54
C VAL A 230 -2.60 -13.79 3.16
N PRO A 231 -3.62 -14.64 3.40
CA PRO A 231 -4.97 -14.24 3.07
C PRO A 231 -5.24 -12.92 3.81
N PRO A 232 -6.09 -12.03 3.28
CA PRO A 232 -6.48 -10.80 3.97
C PRO A 232 -7.38 -11.17 5.14
N ILE A 233 -6.78 -11.80 6.13
CA ILE A 233 -7.40 -12.43 7.27
C ILE A 233 -6.75 -11.90 8.53
N GLY A 234 -7.50 -11.96 9.60
CA GLY A 234 -7.14 -11.41 10.89
C GLY A 234 -7.97 -12.06 11.97
N GLY A 235 -7.74 -11.65 13.21
CA GLY A 235 -8.60 -12.00 14.33
C GLY A 235 -10.00 -11.43 14.08
N CYS A 236 -11.01 -12.25 14.28
CA CYS A 236 -12.40 -11.84 14.26
C CYS A 236 -13.01 -12.09 15.63
N CYS A 237 -13.31 -11.01 16.36
CA CYS A 237 -13.95 -11.09 17.66
C CYS A 237 -15.44 -11.37 17.50
N LEU A 238 -15.87 -12.53 17.95
CA LEU A 238 -17.27 -12.92 17.92
C LEU A 238 -18.05 -12.33 19.09
N PRO A 239 -19.39 -12.19 18.95
CA PRO A 239 -20.26 -11.68 20.01
C PRO A 239 -20.16 -12.42 21.34
N ASP A 240 -19.81 -13.70 21.35
CA ASP A 240 -19.68 -14.49 22.57
C ASP A 240 -18.29 -14.39 23.21
N GLY A 241 -17.50 -13.37 22.85
CA GLY A 241 -16.15 -13.12 23.37
C GLY A 241 -15.11 -14.13 22.91
N THR A 242 -15.50 -15.07 22.05
CA THR A 242 -14.55 -15.94 21.38
C THR A 242 -13.95 -15.22 20.17
N CYS A 243 -12.83 -15.73 19.68
CA CYS A 243 -12.12 -15.15 18.55
C CYS A 243 -11.92 -16.22 17.48
N LEU A 244 -12.24 -15.89 16.23
CA LEU A 244 -11.87 -16.68 15.06
C LEU A 244 -10.57 -16.13 14.49
N ASP A 245 -9.50 -16.92 14.57
CA ASP A 245 -8.27 -16.61 13.86
C ASP A 245 -8.48 -16.81 12.35
N ASP A 246 -7.66 -16.14 11.55
CA ASP A 246 -7.60 -16.38 10.11
C ASP A 246 -8.94 -16.15 9.39
N ALA A 247 -9.78 -15.24 9.90
CA ALA A 247 -11.07 -14.89 9.31
C ALA A 247 -10.92 -13.80 8.24
N GLY A 248 -11.53 -13.94 7.06
CA GLY A 248 -11.65 -12.83 6.12
C GLY A 248 -12.70 -11.82 6.60
N THR A 249 -12.67 -10.59 6.08
CA THR A 249 -13.65 -9.54 6.42
C THR A 249 -15.09 -10.03 6.24
N ASP A 250 -15.40 -10.64 5.10
CA ASP A 250 -16.74 -11.14 4.77
C ASP A 250 -17.15 -12.34 5.63
N ASP A 251 -16.19 -13.21 5.98
CA ASP A 251 -16.43 -14.36 6.85
C ASP A 251 -16.67 -13.91 8.30
N CYS A 252 -15.95 -12.88 8.74
CA CYS A 252 -16.10 -12.28 10.06
C CYS A 252 -17.48 -11.61 10.21
N GLU A 253 -17.88 -10.81 9.22
CA GLU A 253 -19.22 -10.21 9.17
C GLU A 253 -20.31 -11.29 9.12
N THR A 254 -20.12 -12.34 8.31
CA THR A 254 -21.09 -13.45 8.22
C THR A 254 -21.22 -14.21 9.55
N ALA A 255 -20.14 -14.28 10.33
CA ALA A 255 -20.14 -14.83 11.68
C ALA A 255 -20.73 -13.87 12.74
N GLY A 256 -21.07 -12.64 12.34
CA GLY A 256 -21.56 -11.59 13.23
C GLY A 256 -20.48 -11.01 14.15
N GLY A 257 -19.20 -11.21 13.80
CA GLY A 257 -18.06 -10.70 14.55
C GLY A 257 -17.52 -9.40 14.00
N VAL A 258 -16.58 -8.81 14.74
CA VAL A 258 -15.87 -7.58 14.38
C VAL A 258 -14.44 -7.94 13.96
N PHE A 259 -14.04 -7.46 12.80
CA PHE A 259 -12.75 -7.77 12.21
C PHE A 259 -11.66 -6.88 12.84
N ALA A 260 -10.66 -7.49 13.48
CA ALA A 260 -9.60 -6.79 14.21
C ALA A 260 -8.45 -6.27 13.33
N GLY A 261 -8.68 -6.17 12.02
CA GLY A 261 -7.70 -5.72 11.03
C GLY A 261 -6.82 -6.83 10.45
N PHE A 262 -6.28 -6.59 9.27
CA PHE A 262 -5.46 -7.57 8.55
C PHE A 262 -4.16 -7.90 9.30
N GLY A 263 -3.82 -9.19 9.37
CA GLY A 263 -2.60 -9.66 10.04
C GLY A 263 -2.67 -9.69 11.57
N SER A 264 -3.78 -9.28 12.17
CA SER A 264 -4.06 -9.50 13.60
C SER A 264 -4.28 -10.99 13.89
N SER A 265 -3.99 -11.44 15.11
CA SER A 265 -4.32 -12.81 15.55
C SER A 265 -5.07 -12.77 16.86
N CYS A 266 -5.90 -13.77 17.14
CA CYS A 266 -6.63 -13.92 18.39
C CYS A 266 -5.74 -14.00 19.64
N ALA A 267 -4.43 -14.20 19.47
CA ALA A 267 -3.45 -14.09 20.55
C ALA A 267 -3.04 -12.63 20.85
N ALA A 268 -3.13 -11.75 19.85
CA ALA A 268 -2.80 -10.33 19.93
C ALA A 268 -4.03 -9.43 20.16
N VAL A 269 -5.24 -9.90 19.82
CA VAL A 269 -6.50 -9.18 20.07
C VAL A 269 -7.18 -9.73 21.33
N THR A 270 -7.75 -8.84 22.15
CA THR A 270 -8.57 -9.25 23.29
C THR A 270 -10.03 -9.14 22.91
N CYS A 271 -10.69 -10.27 22.68
CA CYS A 271 -12.13 -10.30 22.40
C CYS A 271 -12.92 -10.31 23.72
N TYR A 272 -13.88 -9.41 23.82
CA TYR A 272 -14.75 -9.28 24.99
C TYR A 272 -16.08 -9.98 24.72
N GLU A 273 -16.65 -10.67 25.71
CA GLU A 273 -18.03 -11.17 25.59
C GLU A 273 -18.96 -9.96 25.42
N LEU A 274 -19.69 -9.90 24.30
CA LEU A 274 -20.87 -9.05 24.22
C LEU A 274 -21.89 -9.70 25.15
N SER A 275 -22.03 -9.17 26.37
CA SER A 275 -23.26 -9.38 27.11
C SER A 275 -24.42 -8.82 26.27
N ALA A 276 -25.62 -9.31 26.51
CA ALA A 276 -26.83 -8.97 25.75
C ALA A 276 -27.20 -7.46 25.74
N ASP A 277 -26.35 -6.58 26.31
CA ASP A 277 -26.61 -5.21 26.71
C ASP A 277 -25.37 -4.30 26.48
N GLY A 278 -24.84 -4.15 25.26
CA GLY A 278 -23.83 -3.10 24.99
C GLY A 278 -22.97 -3.26 23.73
N TRP A 279 -22.81 -2.16 22.98
CA TRP A 279 -22.04 -2.07 21.74
C TRP A 279 -20.58 -1.66 22.01
N LEU A 280 -19.62 -2.35 21.39
CA LEU A 280 -18.22 -1.94 21.30
C LEU A 280 -18.01 -1.08 20.04
N VAL A 281 -17.35 0.07 20.18
CA VAL A 281 -16.82 0.85 19.05
C VAL A 281 -15.30 0.68 19.06
N GLU A 282 -14.76 -0.14 18.17
CA GLU A 282 -13.32 -0.19 17.89
C GLU A 282 -13.01 0.73 16.70
N ALA A 283 -12.16 1.74 16.91
CA ALA A 283 -11.55 2.52 15.84
C ALA A 283 -10.45 1.66 15.16
N PRO A 284 -10.27 1.74 13.83
CA PRO A 284 -10.18 2.98 13.07
C PRO A 284 -11.50 3.27 12.34
N LEU A 285 -12.10 4.42 12.62
CA LEU A 285 -13.19 4.88 11.76
C LEU A 285 -12.58 5.44 10.48
N VAL A 286 -12.74 4.66 9.41
CA VAL A 286 -13.03 5.20 8.08
C VAL A 286 -14.12 6.25 8.23
N TRP A 287 -14.01 7.37 7.52
CA TRP A 287 -14.95 8.50 7.48
C TRP A 287 -16.35 8.15 6.94
N ASP A 288 -17.02 7.20 7.58
CA ASP A 288 -18.47 7.16 7.66
C ASP A 288 -18.81 7.01 9.13
N ALA A 289 -19.72 7.86 9.59
CA ALA A 289 -20.23 7.84 10.95
C ALA A 289 -20.46 6.41 11.45
N VAL A 290 -20.33 6.19 12.76
CA VAL A 290 -21.13 5.14 13.38
C VAL A 290 -22.60 5.59 13.25
N THR A 291 -23.19 5.35 12.07
CA THR A 291 -24.64 5.39 11.84
C THR A 291 -25.27 4.20 12.53
N GLY A 292 -25.10 4.13 13.85
CA GLY A 292 -25.97 3.39 14.73
C GLY A 292 -27.16 4.29 15.01
N HIS A 293 -28.23 4.12 14.25
CA HIS A 293 -29.55 4.56 14.70
C HIS A 293 -29.87 3.74 15.95
N ALA A 294 -29.79 4.38 17.11
CA ALA A 294 -30.12 3.78 18.39
C ALA A 294 -31.14 4.66 19.11
N ASP A 295 -32.11 4.02 19.76
CA ASP A 295 -33.15 4.66 20.55
C ASP A 295 -32.88 4.40 22.03
N THR A 296 -32.61 5.45 22.80
CA THR A 296 -32.39 5.34 24.26
C THR A 296 -33.66 4.93 25.03
N CYS A 297 -34.83 4.92 24.40
CA CYS A 297 -36.11 4.61 25.07
C CYS A 297 -36.26 3.14 25.48
N ASP A 298 -35.62 2.21 24.78
CA ASP A 298 -35.76 0.77 25.02
C ASP A 298 -34.64 0.20 25.91
N GLU A 299 -33.68 1.04 26.30
CA GLU A 299 -32.52 0.66 27.11
C GLU A 299 -32.88 0.61 28.60
N THR A 300 -32.22 -0.26 29.36
CA THR A 300 -32.32 -0.27 30.82
C THR A 300 -31.05 0.34 31.37
N GLY A 301 -31.12 1.58 31.86
CA GLY A 301 -29.94 2.36 32.27
C GLY A 301 -28.96 1.59 33.15
N ASP A 302 -27.67 1.73 32.84
CA ASP A 302 -26.54 1.11 33.54
C ASP A 302 -25.72 2.16 34.35
N CYS A 303 -26.07 3.45 34.24
CA CYS A 303 -25.39 4.56 34.92
C CYS A 303 -26.36 5.55 35.61
N ASP A 304 -26.18 5.77 36.91
CA ASP A 304 -26.92 6.80 37.67
C ASP A 304 -26.31 8.22 37.48
N LEU A 305 -25.98 8.62 36.26
CA LEU A 305 -25.44 9.97 35.96
C LEU A 305 -26.57 11.01 35.81
N SER A 306 -27.66 10.64 35.14
CA SER A 306 -28.94 11.36 35.14
C SER A 306 -30.08 10.48 35.68
N SER A 307 -31.32 10.87 35.38
CA SER A 307 -32.53 10.12 35.75
C SER A 307 -33.21 9.41 34.57
N SER A 308 -32.60 9.47 33.37
CA SER A 308 -33.09 8.79 32.17
C SER A 308 -32.39 7.44 31.97
N ASN A 309 -32.81 6.71 30.95
CA ASN A 309 -32.06 5.56 30.45
C ASN A 309 -30.79 6.04 29.74
N ASP A 310 -29.74 5.25 29.82
CA ASP A 310 -28.43 5.55 29.25
C ASP A 310 -27.94 4.42 28.34
N ILE A 311 -27.00 4.79 27.47
CA ILE A 311 -26.16 3.88 26.70
C ILE A 311 -24.72 4.23 27.00
N GLN A 312 -23.89 3.22 27.28
CA GLN A 312 -22.45 3.41 27.45
C GLN A 312 -21.67 2.63 26.39
N TRP A 313 -20.64 3.28 25.86
CA TRP A 313 -19.64 2.71 24.97
C TRP A 313 -18.28 2.73 25.63
N VAL A 314 -17.49 1.68 25.37
CA VAL A 314 -16.05 1.68 25.62
C VAL A 314 -15.36 2.28 24.41
N VAL A 315 -14.51 3.29 24.63
CA VAL A 315 -13.80 4.02 23.58
C VAL A 315 -12.30 3.86 23.75
N THR A 316 -11.63 3.38 22.71
CA THR A 316 -10.17 3.42 22.57
C THR A 316 -9.82 4.38 21.45
N VAL A 317 -8.77 5.19 21.66
CA VAL A 317 -8.27 6.11 20.62
C VAL A 317 -6.96 5.59 20.06
N PRO A 318 -6.72 5.71 18.75
CA PRO A 318 -5.51 5.18 18.14
C PRO A 318 -4.26 6.00 18.51
N ARG A 319 -4.40 7.30 18.82
CA ARG A 319 -3.28 8.25 18.95
C ARG A 319 -3.60 9.38 19.93
N ASP A 320 -2.57 10.09 20.36
CA ASP A 320 -2.67 11.29 21.19
C ASP A 320 -3.17 12.49 20.36
N ARG A 321 -4.46 12.84 20.50
CA ARG A 321 -5.18 13.80 19.65
C ARG A 321 -6.37 14.45 20.37
N GLU A 322 -6.90 15.52 19.77
CA GLU A 322 -8.21 16.06 20.12
C GLU A 322 -9.29 15.33 19.32
N TYR A 323 -10.42 15.02 19.96
CA TYR A 323 -11.56 14.33 19.36
C TYR A 323 -12.85 15.11 19.64
N ILE A 324 -13.76 15.16 18.68
CA ILE A 324 -15.15 15.59 18.86
C ILE A 324 -16.02 14.36 19.07
N PHE A 325 -16.87 14.40 20.08
CA PHE A 325 -17.98 13.47 20.26
C PHE A 325 -19.27 14.27 20.13
N SER A 326 -20.12 13.89 19.19
CA SER A 326 -21.31 14.66 18.82
C SER A 326 -22.52 13.75 18.62
N VAL A 327 -23.66 14.15 19.19
CA VAL A 327 -24.98 13.58 18.89
C VAL A 327 -25.92 14.64 18.31
N CYS A 328 -25.36 15.67 17.69
CA CYS A 328 -26.12 16.78 17.13
C CYS A 328 -27.15 16.28 16.11
N GLY A 329 -28.39 16.73 16.26
CA GLY A 329 -29.54 16.24 15.49
C GLY A 329 -30.35 15.15 16.16
N ALA A 330 -29.99 14.72 17.38
CA ALA A 330 -30.81 13.83 18.20
C ALA A 330 -32.26 14.35 18.36
N ALA A 331 -33.20 13.41 18.46
CA ALA A 331 -34.63 13.72 18.54
C ALA A 331 -35.09 14.17 19.94
N PHE A 332 -34.20 14.20 20.92
CA PHE A 332 -34.46 14.45 22.33
C PHE A 332 -33.36 15.33 22.97
N ASP A 333 -33.59 15.71 24.22
CA ASP A 333 -32.68 16.51 25.04
C ASP A 333 -31.63 15.57 25.65
N THR A 334 -30.36 15.71 25.26
CA THR A 334 -29.31 14.71 25.54
C THR A 334 -28.31 15.19 26.58
N VAL A 335 -27.67 14.26 27.28
CA VAL A 335 -26.44 14.48 28.04
C VAL A 335 -25.41 13.46 27.54
N LEU A 336 -24.24 13.95 27.13
CA LEU A 336 -23.11 13.14 26.72
C LEU A 336 -21.96 13.32 27.71
N ALA A 337 -21.47 12.24 28.29
CA ALA A 337 -20.41 12.22 29.30
C ALA A 337 -19.28 11.28 28.89
N LEU A 338 -18.04 11.63 29.23
CA LEU A 338 -16.85 10.81 29.03
C LEU A 338 -16.13 10.62 30.36
N GLY A 339 -15.86 9.36 30.70
CA GLY A 339 -15.20 8.97 31.93
C GLY A 339 -13.93 8.18 31.73
N SER A 340 -13.04 8.23 32.72
CA SER A 340 -11.88 7.34 32.82
C SER A 340 -12.24 5.95 33.38
N THR A 341 -13.45 5.82 33.93
CA THR A 341 -14.04 4.57 34.44
C THR A 341 -15.52 4.50 34.04
N PRO A 342 -16.16 3.31 34.09
CA PRO A 342 -17.59 3.20 33.80
C PRO A 342 -18.43 4.14 34.66
N CYS A 343 -19.40 4.78 34.04
CA CYS A 343 -20.37 5.69 34.68
C CYS A 343 -19.74 6.87 35.42
N THR A 344 -18.70 7.47 34.83
CA THR A 344 -18.14 8.75 35.29
C THR A 344 -18.12 9.78 34.18
N ASP A 345 -18.10 11.05 34.56
CA ASP A 345 -18.07 12.24 33.70
C ASP A 345 -16.78 13.05 33.94
N ASP A 346 -15.73 12.39 34.45
CA ASP A 346 -14.53 13.04 34.99
C ASP A 346 -13.58 13.57 33.90
N ILE A 347 -13.81 13.23 32.64
CA ILE A 347 -13.02 13.71 31.50
C ILE A 347 -13.76 14.84 30.77
N ALA A 348 -15.00 14.60 30.33
CA ALA A 348 -15.81 15.58 29.61
C ALA A 348 -17.30 15.35 29.85
N VAL A 349 -18.10 16.41 29.79
CA VAL A 349 -19.56 16.32 29.83
C VAL A 349 -20.20 17.48 29.08
N SER A 350 -21.29 17.21 28.37
CA SER A 350 -22.06 18.19 27.62
C SER A 350 -23.55 17.88 27.71
N ASP A 351 -24.35 18.90 27.99
CA ASP A 351 -25.81 18.86 28.13
C ASP A 351 -26.48 19.63 26.98
N ASP A 352 -25.84 20.69 26.50
CA ASP A 352 -26.29 21.45 25.33
C ASP A 352 -25.05 21.95 24.57
N ALA A 353 -24.96 21.65 23.28
CA ALA A 353 -23.92 22.21 22.43
C ALA A 353 -24.43 23.39 21.59
N LEU A 354 -23.59 24.42 21.48
CA LEU A 354 -23.89 25.61 20.70
C LEU A 354 -24.04 25.26 19.22
N GLY A 355 -25.23 25.44 18.66
CA GLY A 355 -25.53 25.07 17.27
C GLY A 355 -26.21 23.71 17.12
N CYS A 356 -26.33 22.93 18.21
CA CYS A 356 -26.93 21.60 18.23
C CYS A 356 -28.32 21.54 18.87
N GLY A 357 -28.93 22.67 19.18
CA GLY A 357 -30.24 22.70 19.83
C GLY A 357 -30.14 22.23 21.28
N THR A 358 -30.86 21.14 21.59
CA THR A 358 -30.83 20.44 22.89
C THR A 358 -29.97 19.18 22.87
N ALA A 359 -29.13 19.04 21.84
CA ALA A 359 -28.24 17.89 21.69
C ALA A 359 -26.82 18.25 22.13
N SER A 360 -26.09 17.23 22.59
CA SER A 360 -24.78 17.36 23.20
C SER A 360 -23.64 17.16 22.20
N GLU A 361 -22.57 17.90 22.42
CA GLU A 361 -21.27 17.74 21.76
C GLU A 361 -20.17 18.24 22.70
N PHE A 362 -19.01 17.60 22.70
CA PHE A 362 -17.80 18.15 23.31
C PHE A 362 -16.54 17.80 22.51
N ARG A 363 -15.50 18.62 22.73
CA ARG A 363 -14.12 18.41 22.27
C ARG A 363 -13.25 17.98 23.45
N VAL A 364 -12.38 17.00 23.24
CA VAL A 364 -11.52 16.47 24.30
C VAL A 364 -10.19 15.94 23.74
N GLU A 365 -9.08 16.25 24.40
CA GLU A 365 -7.79 15.62 24.14
C GLU A 365 -7.73 14.24 24.82
N LEU A 366 -7.48 13.20 24.03
CA LEU A 366 -7.33 11.82 24.49
C LEU A 366 -5.96 11.29 24.09
N THR A 367 -5.47 10.31 24.83
CA THR A 367 -4.16 9.69 24.61
C THR A 367 -4.33 8.21 24.31
N ALA A 368 -3.58 7.68 23.35
CA ALA A 368 -3.65 6.27 22.94
C ALA A 368 -3.42 5.31 24.10
N ASP A 369 -2.44 5.64 24.95
CA ASP A 369 -2.08 4.85 26.13
C ASP A 369 -2.95 5.18 27.36
N GLY A 370 -3.92 6.09 27.25
CA GLY A 370 -4.73 6.56 28.37
C GLY A 370 -6.07 5.82 28.56
N GLY A 371 -6.47 5.02 27.58
CA GLY A 371 -7.74 4.29 27.57
C GLY A 371 -7.73 2.94 28.32
N PRO A 372 -8.87 2.23 28.34
CA PRO A 372 -10.12 2.58 27.67
C PRO A 372 -10.88 3.72 28.37
N TYR A 373 -11.53 4.57 27.57
CA TYR A 373 -12.46 5.60 28.00
C TYR A 373 -13.90 5.08 27.96
N TYR A 374 -14.83 5.74 28.66
CA TYR A 374 -16.23 5.33 28.76
C TYR A 374 -17.14 6.49 28.36
N LEU A 375 -17.74 6.41 27.18
CA LEU A 375 -18.67 7.42 26.67
C LEU A 375 -20.09 7.02 27.07
N THR A 376 -20.83 7.89 27.74
CA THR A 376 -22.22 7.66 28.15
C THR A 376 -23.12 8.69 27.49
N LEU A 377 -24.18 8.24 26.83
CA LEU A 377 -25.27 9.08 26.33
C LEU A 377 -26.54 8.78 27.11
N GLU A 378 -27.21 9.82 27.57
CA GLU A 378 -28.49 9.71 28.27
C GLU A 378 -29.40 10.90 27.94
N GLY A 379 -30.65 10.88 28.42
CA GLY A 379 -31.55 12.03 28.32
C GLY A 379 -31.43 12.98 29.51
N PHE A 380 -31.51 14.29 29.28
CA PHE A 380 -31.40 15.30 30.35
C PHE A 380 -32.48 15.13 31.44
N GLY A 381 -33.75 14.98 31.05
CA GLY A 381 -34.85 14.64 31.93
C GLY A 381 -35.14 13.14 31.96
N GLY A 382 -35.66 12.64 33.09
CA GLY A 382 -35.94 11.20 33.27
C GLY A 382 -37.08 10.59 32.42
N GLY A 383 -37.50 11.26 31.35
CA GLY A 383 -38.36 10.70 30.31
C GLY A 383 -37.91 11.12 28.91
N ASP A 384 -36.76 11.77 28.78
CA ASP A 384 -36.18 12.18 27.52
C ASP A 384 -35.39 11.00 26.97
N CYS A 385 -35.83 10.52 25.82
CA CYS A 385 -35.23 9.43 25.10
C CYS A 385 -35.67 9.51 23.63
N GLY A 386 -34.93 8.85 22.75
CA GLY A 386 -35.26 8.81 21.35
C GLY A 386 -34.07 8.46 20.47
N GLU A 387 -34.30 8.61 19.18
CA GLU A 387 -33.30 8.33 18.15
C GLU A 387 -32.18 9.38 18.12
N PHE A 388 -30.95 8.90 17.92
CA PHE A 388 -29.77 9.73 17.72
C PHE A 388 -28.81 9.10 16.70
N THR A 389 -27.80 9.89 16.32
CA THR A 389 -26.63 9.44 15.56
C THR A 389 -25.39 9.88 16.33
N LEU A 390 -24.49 8.96 16.66
CA LEU A 390 -23.22 9.29 17.30
C LEU A 390 -22.14 9.52 16.25
N GLN A 391 -21.46 10.67 16.34
CA GLN A 391 -20.31 11.03 15.52
C GLN A 391 -19.09 11.16 16.43
N ILE A 392 -18.01 10.49 16.04
CA ILE A 392 -16.69 10.63 16.68
C ILE A 392 -15.74 11.11 15.58
N ILE A 393 -15.19 12.29 15.75
CA ILE A 393 -14.34 12.95 14.74
C ILE A 393 -12.97 13.17 15.37
N GLU A 394 -11.93 12.64 14.74
CA GLU A 394 -10.55 12.95 15.09
C GLU A 394 -10.17 14.32 14.53
N LEU A 395 -9.62 15.20 15.36
CA LEU A 395 -9.18 16.53 14.95
C LEU A 395 -7.68 16.52 14.66
N CYS A 396 -7.37 16.94 13.44
CA CYS A 396 -5.99 17.06 12.98
C CYS A 396 -5.38 18.38 13.47
N PRO A 397 -4.07 18.40 13.79
CA PRO A 397 -3.38 19.65 14.00
C PRO A 397 -3.43 20.48 12.71
N LEU A 398 -3.67 21.79 12.84
CA LEU A 398 -3.71 22.72 11.72
C LEU A 398 -2.50 22.56 10.79
N LEU A 399 -2.71 22.69 9.49
CA LEU A 399 -1.64 22.80 8.48
C LEU A 399 -0.57 23.76 8.97
N SER A 400 0.67 23.26 9.02
CA SER A 400 1.80 24.09 9.45
C SER A 400 1.90 25.36 8.58
N ASP A 401 2.41 26.45 9.14
CA ASP A 401 2.70 27.67 8.39
C ASP A 401 3.83 27.45 7.38
N ASN A 402 3.58 26.72 6.29
CA ASN A 402 4.41 26.66 5.09
C ASN A 402 4.48 28.07 4.45
N PRO A 403 5.56 28.83 4.67
CA PRO A 403 5.61 30.24 4.27
C PRO A 403 5.69 30.43 2.75
N LYS A 404 5.77 29.34 1.98
CA LYS A 404 5.75 29.34 0.52
C LYS A 404 4.36 29.09 -0.05
N ALA A 405 3.41 28.61 0.75
CA ALA A 405 2.08 28.35 0.26
C ALA A 405 1.35 29.66 -0.03
N LEU A 406 0.69 29.70 -1.18
CA LEU A 406 -0.22 30.76 -1.57
C LEU A 406 -1.59 30.44 -1.00
N ASP A 407 -2.18 31.40 -0.28
CA ASP A 407 -3.56 31.25 0.19
C ASP A 407 -4.51 31.34 -1.01
N GLU A 408 -5.52 30.48 -1.03
CA GLU A 408 -6.61 30.63 -1.97
C GLU A 408 -7.32 31.99 -1.79
N PRO A 409 -7.87 32.56 -2.88
CA PRO A 409 -8.44 33.89 -2.83
C PRO A 409 -9.75 33.97 -2.01
N GLU A 410 -10.41 32.82 -1.80
CA GLU A 410 -11.74 32.75 -1.23
C GLU A 410 -11.76 32.37 0.26
N PRO A 411 -12.72 32.90 1.03
CA PRO A 411 -12.98 32.41 2.38
C PRO A 411 -13.63 31.02 2.33
N CYS A 412 -13.27 30.15 3.27
CA CYS A 412 -13.96 28.87 3.42
C CYS A 412 -15.49 29.04 3.48
N GLY A 413 -16.20 28.24 2.70
CA GLY A 413 -17.65 28.17 2.68
C GLY A 413 -18.28 28.89 1.49
N ASP A 414 -17.46 29.58 0.70
CA ASP A 414 -17.77 30.04 -0.63
C ASP A 414 -17.26 29.01 -1.68
N ASP A 415 -17.65 29.16 -2.94
CA ASP A 415 -17.16 28.37 -4.10
C ASP A 415 -17.00 29.37 -5.26
N GLU A 416 -15.88 30.10 -5.27
CA GLU A 416 -15.52 31.16 -6.20
C GLU A 416 -14.62 30.67 -7.33
N ASN A 417 -13.98 29.52 -7.19
CA ASN A 417 -13.10 28.90 -8.16
C ASN A 417 -13.59 27.51 -8.66
N GLY A 418 -14.90 27.23 -8.50
CA GLY A 418 -15.63 26.02 -8.90
C GLY A 418 -15.48 25.49 -10.32
N GLY A 419 -14.64 26.14 -11.13
CA GLY A 419 -14.30 25.74 -12.49
C GLY A 419 -15.52 25.57 -13.35
N CYS A 420 -15.58 24.43 -14.04
CA CYS A 420 -16.64 24.15 -14.98
C CYS A 420 -18.00 23.84 -14.33
N ASN A 421 -18.07 23.71 -12.99
CA ASN A 421 -19.32 23.54 -12.27
C ASN A 421 -20.09 24.87 -12.13
N MET A 422 -19.40 26.01 -12.33
CA MET A 422 -19.99 27.33 -12.20
C MET A 422 -20.77 27.74 -13.45
N ALA A 423 -21.81 28.58 -13.25
CA ALA A 423 -22.56 29.17 -14.37
C ALA A 423 -21.69 30.03 -15.30
N VAL A 424 -20.64 30.63 -14.75
CA VAL A 424 -19.53 31.26 -15.47
C VAL A 424 -18.26 30.62 -14.92
N PRO A 425 -17.51 29.83 -15.71
CA PRO A 425 -16.32 29.16 -15.19
C PRO A 425 -15.28 30.14 -14.64
N MET A 426 -14.75 29.84 -13.46
CA MET A 426 -13.70 30.58 -12.78
C MET A 426 -12.67 29.60 -12.23
N PHE A 427 -11.39 29.99 -12.24
CA PHE A 427 -10.26 29.12 -11.90
C PHE A 427 -9.18 29.95 -11.19
N THR A 428 -8.44 29.31 -10.28
CA THR A 428 -7.23 29.87 -9.69
C THR A 428 -6.04 29.54 -10.59
N ALA A 429 -5.19 30.49 -10.98
CA ALA A 429 -4.01 30.16 -11.79
C ALA A 429 -2.97 29.41 -10.93
N ILE A 430 -2.34 28.37 -11.46
CA ILE A 430 -1.25 27.64 -10.79
C ILE A 430 -0.05 27.46 -11.74
N GLU A 431 1.16 27.63 -11.22
CA GLU A 431 2.41 27.37 -11.93
C GLU A 431 3.14 26.14 -11.37
N CYS A 432 3.98 25.52 -12.20
CA CYS A 432 4.82 24.41 -11.78
C CYS A 432 5.77 24.84 -10.62
N GLY A 433 5.72 24.11 -9.51
CA GLY A 433 6.48 24.39 -8.29
C GLY A 433 5.70 25.18 -7.23
N ASP A 434 4.47 25.59 -7.53
CA ASP A 434 3.60 26.28 -6.56
C ASP A 434 3.07 25.32 -5.49
N VAL A 435 2.81 25.91 -4.34
CA VAL A 435 2.10 25.28 -3.22
C VAL A 435 0.93 26.19 -2.89
N TYR A 436 -0.26 25.64 -2.77
CA TYR A 436 -1.49 26.33 -2.42
C TYR A 436 -2.05 25.81 -1.10
N ARG A 437 -2.62 26.72 -0.31
CA ARG A 437 -3.45 26.39 0.83
C ARG A 437 -4.88 26.78 0.52
N GLY A 438 -5.76 25.80 0.61
CA GLY A 438 -7.18 25.97 0.34
C GLY A 438 -8.05 25.35 1.43
N THR A 439 -9.36 25.41 1.22
CA THR A 439 -10.33 24.77 2.11
C THR A 439 -11.33 23.97 1.33
N ALA A 440 -11.54 22.70 1.68
CA ALA A 440 -12.49 21.83 1.01
C ALA A 440 -13.74 21.65 1.88
N TRP A 441 -14.60 22.67 1.94
CA TRP A 441 -15.86 22.59 2.69
C TRP A 441 -16.95 21.80 1.94
N ARG A 442 -17.86 21.17 2.69
CA ARG A 442 -19.04 20.50 2.13
C ARG A 442 -20.24 20.45 3.08
N GLU A 443 -21.45 20.56 2.55
CA GLU A 443 -22.70 20.27 3.26
C GLU A 443 -23.00 18.77 3.39
N ALA A 444 -23.69 18.40 4.48
CA ALA A 444 -24.17 17.03 4.71
C ALA A 444 -25.10 16.51 3.61
N SER A 445 -25.22 15.17 3.52
CA SER A 445 -26.16 14.46 2.64
C SER A 445 -26.11 14.86 1.15
N GLY A 446 -24.89 15.03 0.62
CA GLY A 446 -24.68 15.34 -0.79
C GLY A 446 -25.14 16.75 -1.21
N GLY A 447 -25.13 17.71 -0.28
CA GLY A 447 -25.43 19.11 -0.55
C GLY A 447 -24.34 19.82 -1.37
N THR A 448 -24.26 21.14 -1.21
CA THR A 448 -23.25 21.96 -1.91
C THR A 448 -21.86 21.65 -1.36
N ARG A 449 -20.83 21.79 -2.19
CA ARG A 449 -19.43 21.66 -1.78
C ARG A 449 -18.59 22.73 -2.45
N ASP A 450 -17.53 23.10 -1.75
CA ASP A 450 -16.40 23.80 -2.31
C ASP A 450 -15.72 22.90 -3.35
N THR A 451 -15.40 23.44 -4.52
CA THR A 451 -14.58 22.70 -5.48
C THR A 451 -13.50 23.59 -6.03
N ASP A 452 -12.26 23.28 -5.72
CA ASP A 452 -11.15 24.11 -6.15
C ASP A 452 -10.60 23.65 -7.49
N TRP A 453 -10.62 24.55 -8.46
CA TRP A 453 -10.05 24.30 -9.79
C TRP A 453 -8.90 25.24 -10.07
N TYR A 454 -7.73 24.66 -10.24
CA TYR A 454 -6.49 25.37 -10.52
C TYR A 454 -6.09 25.22 -11.99
N GLU A 455 -6.01 26.32 -12.74
CA GLU A 455 -5.65 26.35 -14.15
C GLU A 455 -4.13 26.36 -14.35
N LEU A 456 -3.65 25.28 -14.98
CA LEU A 456 -2.27 25.08 -15.42
C LEU A 456 -2.19 25.25 -16.94
N ILE A 457 -1.28 26.12 -17.40
CA ILE A 457 -1.00 26.30 -18.83
C ILE A 457 0.39 25.74 -19.12
N LEU A 458 0.44 24.67 -19.91
CA LEU A 458 1.68 24.07 -20.38
C LEU A 458 2.00 24.53 -21.81
N THR A 459 3.23 24.95 -22.04
CA THR A 459 3.73 25.36 -23.38
C THR A 459 4.55 24.29 -24.08
N GLU A 460 4.99 23.29 -23.33
CA GLU A 460 5.76 22.13 -23.76
C GLU A 460 5.26 20.89 -22.99
N PRO A 461 5.42 19.67 -23.52
CA PRO A 461 5.05 18.46 -22.81
C PRO A 461 5.77 18.37 -21.46
N ALA A 462 5.07 17.95 -20.41
CA ALA A 462 5.64 17.85 -19.06
C ALA A 462 5.04 16.67 -18.30
N GLU A 463 5.86 16.01 -17.48
CA GLU A 463 5.35 15.14 -16.42
C GLU A 463 4.89 16.01 -15.25
N VAL A 464 3.63 15.89 -14.87
CA VAL A 464 3.01 16.68 -13.81
C VAL A 464 2.66 15.79 -12.63
N THR A 465 3.15 16.16 -11.45
CA THR A 465 2.86 15.52 -10.16
C THR A 465 2.01 16.45 -9.31
N ILE A 466 0.84 15.98 -8.91
CA ILE A 466 -0.11 16.65 -8.02
C ILE A 466 -0.02 15.95 -6.66
N THR A 467 0.33 16.69 -5.62
CA THR A 467 0.44 16.17 -4.25
C THR A 467 -0.46 16.98 -3.33
N GLY A 468 -1.44 16.33 -2.71
CA GLY A 468 -2.37 16.98 -1.77
C GLY A 468 -2.30 16.36 -0.38
N GLN A 469 -2.42 17.19 0.64
CA GLN A 469 -2.64 16.75 2.01
C GLN A 469 -3.78 17.57 2.62
N SER A 470 -4.61 16.96 3.47
CA SER A 470 -5.77 17.65 4.04
C SER A 470 -5.96 17.33 5.52
N GLU A 471 -6.55 18.30 6.22
CA GLU A 471 -7.05 18.17 7.60
C GLU A 471 -8.28 17.25 7.66
N SER A 472 -8.98 17.07 6.54
CA SER A 472 -10.09 16.15 6.39
C SER A 472 -9.68 14.92 5.56
N ASP A 473 -10.24 13.76 5.91
CA ASP A 473 -10.05 12.54 5.13
C ASP A 473 -10.79 12.63 3.79
N GLY A 474 -10.31 11.88 2.82
CA GLY A 474 -11.00 11.66 1.56
C GLY A 474 -10.97 12.84 0.59
N THR A 475 -10.35 13.99 0.92
CA THR A 475 -10.21 15.11 -0.02
C THR A 475 -9.55 14.61 -1.31
N VAL A 476 -10.25 14.77 -2.43
CA VAL A 476 -9.83 14.30 -3.74
C VAL A 476 -8.88 15.32 -4.34
N PHE A 477 -7.68 14.89 -4.72
CA PHE A 477 -6.72 15.66 -5.50
C PHE A 477 -6.48 14.97 -6.84
N GLY A 478 -6.60 15.69 -7.95
CA GLY A 478 -6.41 15.07 -9.25
C GLY A 478 -6.50 16.03 -10.42
N LEU A 479 -6.56 15.45 -11.62
CA LEU A 479 -6.60 16.20 -12.87
C LEU A 479 -7.97 16.10 -13.53
N VAL A 480 -8.52 17.22 -13.98
CA VAL A 480 -9.73 17.21 -14.82
C VAL A 480 -9.32 16.90 -16.26
N ASN A 481 -9.79 15.77 -16.77
CA ASN A 481 -9.44 15.31 -18.11
C ASN A 481 -10.23 16.06 -19.19
N THR A 482 -9.51 16.88 -19.95
CA THR A 482 -10.00 17.69 -21.08
C THR A 482 -9.19 17.51 -22.36
N GLY A 483 -8.13 16.69 -22.32
CA GLY A 483 -7.13 16.61 -23.37
C GLY A 483 -6.37 17.92 -23.63
N GLY A 484 -6.20 18.79 -22.64
CA GLY A 484 -5.49 20.06 -22.75
C GLY A 484 -6.25 21.17 -23.49
N SER A 485 -7.55 20.98 -23.76
CA SER A 485 -8.35 21.90 -24.59
C SER A 485 -8.72 23.22 -23.91
N GLY A 486 -8.69 23.30 -22.58
CA GLY A 486 -9.18 24.44 -21.81
C GLY A 486 -10.68 24.74 -21.99
N ASN A 487 -11.47 23.76 -22.44
CA ASN A 487 -12.90 23.93 -22.72
C ASN A 487 -13.76 23.05 -21.79
N CYS A 488 -14.63 23.68 -21.01
CA CYS A 488 -15.49 22.97 -20.05
C CYS A 488 -16.42 21.93 -20.68
N ALA A 489 -16.75 22.07 -21.98
CA ALA A 489 -17.55 21.06 -22.67
C ALA A 489 -16.81 19.72 -22.88
N ASP A 490 -15.48 19.74 -22.78
CA ASP A 490 -14.61 18.59 -22.98
C ASP A 490 -14.15 17.98 -21.63
N ALA A 491 -14.57 18.55 -20.49
CA ALA A 491 -14.31 17.99 -19.16
C ALA A 491 -15.13 16.70 -18.96
N THR A 492 -14.44 15.58 -18.77
CA THR A 492 -15.07 14.24 -18.77
C THR A 492 -15.07 13.57 -17.40
N ALA A 493 -13.94 13.59 -16.71
CA ALA A 493 -13.74 12.96 -15.41
C ALA A 493 -12.54 13.59 -14.69
N ILE A 494 -12.44 13.37 -13.38
CA ILE A 494 -11.23 13.62 -12.62
C ILE A 494 -10.39 12.34 -12.72
N THR A 495 -9.33 12.35 -13.50
CA THR A 495 -8.44 11.21 -13.74
C THR A 495 -7.09 11.67 -14.30
N PRO A 496 -5.96 11.24 -13.72
CA PRO A 496 -5.85 10.48 -12.46
C PRO A 496 -6.26 11.31 -11.23
N PHE A 497 -6.58 10.63 -10.13
CA PHE A 497 -6.81 11.26 -8.83
C PHE A 497 -6.37 10.34 -7.69
N ALA A 498 -6.10 10.94 -6.53
CA ALA A 498 -5.86 10.28 -5.26
C ALA A 498 -6.69 11.00 -4.18
N THR A 499 -6.97 10.31 -3.08
CA THR A 499 -7.67 10.87 -1.92
C THR A 499 -6.70 11.01 -0.76
N SER A 500 -6.72 12.14 -0.05
CA SER A 500 -5.90 12.32 1.14
C SER A 500 -6.34 11.39 2.25
N GLN A 501 -5.39 10.95 3.04
CA GLN A 501 -5.65 10.35 4.35
C GLN A 501 -5.85 11.47 5.38
N PRO A 502 -6.53 11.19 6.52
CA PRO A 502 -6.70 12.19 7.55
C PRO A 502 -5.35 12.64 8.08
N CYS A 503 -5.28 13.87 8.57
CA CYS A 503 -4.16 14.40 9.33
C CYS A 503 -2.79 14.32 8.63
N PHE A 504 -2.79 14.45 7.29
CA PHE A 504 -1.58 14.43 6.46
C PHE A 504 -0.77 13.13 6.56
N GLU A 505 -1.39 12.01 6.96
CA GLU A 505 -0.67 10.74 7.20
C GLU A 505 -0.03 10.16 5.93
N ALA A 506 -0.71 10.32 4.80
CA ALA A 506 -0.14 10.09 3.48
C ALA A 506 -0.59 11.22 2.54
N ALA A 507 0.35 11.72 1.75
CA ALA A 507 0.02 12.69 0.71
C ALA A 507 -0.66 11.98 -0.46
N ALA A 508 -1.84 12.45 -0.84
CA ALA A 508 -2.52 12.05 -2.05
C ALA A 508 -1.69 12.48 -3.25
N THR A 509 -1.00 11.55 -3.90
CA THR A 509 -0.08 11.87 -4.99
C THR A 509 -0.50 11.18 -6.27
N VAL A 510 -0.58 11.94 -7.36
CA VAL A 510 -0.74 11.40 -8.71
C VAL A 510 0.26 12.04 -9.67
N THR A 511 0.78 11.24 -10.58
CA THR A 511 1.73 11.68 -11.62
C THR A 511 1.18 11.31 -13.00
N THR A 512 1.29 12.23 -13.96
CA THR A 512 0.84 12.01 -15.34
C THR A 512 1.57 12.90 -16.34
N THR A 513 1.80 12.41 -17.56
CA THR A 513 2.37 13.19 -18.65
C THR A 513 1.30 13.96 -19.40
N LEU A 514 1.49 15.27 -19.52
CA LEU A 514 0.55 16.18 -20.15
C LEU A 514 1.18 16.88 -21.34
N GLU A 515 0.45 16.88 -22.45
CA GLU A 515 0.78 17.65 -23.65
C GLU A 515 0.60 19.17 -23.42
N PRO A 516 1.21 20.02 -24.26
CA PRO A 516 0.97 21.46 -24.26
C PRO A 516 -0.52 21.75 -24.37
N GLY A 517 -1.01 22.61 -23.48
CA GLY A 517 -2.44 22.89 -23.39
C GLY A 517 -2.83 23.56 -22.08
N THR A 518 -4.14 23.70 -21.90
CA THR A 518 -4.73 24.22 -20.67
C THR A 518 -5.38 23.05 -19.92
N TRP A 519 -4.91 22.84 -18.70
CA TRP A 519 -5.29 21.76 -17.81
C TRP A 519 -5.83 22.34 -16.49
N TRP A 520 -6.66 21.56 -15.79
CA TRP A 520 -7.19 21.96 -14.49
C TRP A 520 -6.86 20.90 -13.44
N VAL A 521 -6.17 21.30 -12.39
CA VAL A 521 -5.96 20.52 -11.16
C VAL A 521 -7.17 20.74 -10.26
N PHE A 522 -7.64 19.69 -9.61
CA PHE A 522 -8.87 19.67 -8.83
C PHE A 522 -8.57 19.29 -7.38
N ALA A 523 -9.14 20.03 -6.43
CA ALA A 523 -9.21 19.66 -5.02
C ALA A 523 -10.65 19.81 -4.51
N ALA A 524 -11.23 18.77 -3.91
CA ALA A 524 -12.52 18.88 -3.23
C ALA A 524 -12.84 17.67 -2.35
N GLN A 525 -13.71 17.88 -1.38
CA GLN A 525 -14.36 16.79 -0.65
C GLN A 525 -15.30 15.98 -1.57
N PRO A 526 -15.30 14.63 -1.47
CA PRO A 526 -16.29 13.81 -2.15
C PRO A 526 -17.68 14.06 -1.58
N PHE A 527 -18.73 13.69 -2.33
CA PHE A 527 -20.06 13.68 -1.76
C PHE A 527 -20.14 12.62 -0.65
N GLY A 528 -20.84 12.94 0.43
CA GLY A 528 -21.07 12.03 1.54
C GLY A 528 -22.19 12.53 2.44
N ASP A 529 -22.42 11.81 3.53
CA ASP A 529 -23.51 12.12 4.46
C ASP A 529 -23.12 13.16 5.53
N LEU A 530 -21.82 13.31 5.85
CA LEU A 530 -21.32 14.19 6.92
C LEU A 530 -20.80 15.55 6.44
N ALA A 531 -21.31 16.67 6.94
CA ALA A 531 -20.76 17.98 6.59
C ALA A 531 -19.26 18.10 6.96
N VAL A 532 -18.49 18.79 6.13
CA VAL A 532 -17.15 19.29 6.45
C VAL A 532 -17.28 20.80 6.62
N PRO A 533 -17.55 21.30 7.84
CA PRO A 533 -17.77 22.71 8.08
C PRO A 533 -16.48 23.51 7.98
N CYS A 534 -16.61 24.83 7.78
CA CYS A 534 -15.49 25.78 7.78
C CYS A 534 -14.95 26.10 9.18
N ASP A 535 -14.71 25.06 9.98
CA ASP A 535 -13.95 25.15 11.20
C ASP A 535 -12.52 24.65 10.96
N ASP A 536 -11.82 24.24 12.01
CA ASP A 536 -10.38 23.90 11.99
C ASP A 536 -10.03 22.59 11.23
N HIS A 537 -10.89 22.10 10.32
CA HIS A 537 -10.75 20.78 9.66
C HIS A 537 -11.02 20.76 8.15
N ALA A 538 -11.31 21.92 7.55
CA ALA A 538 -11.54 22.00 6.11
C ALA A 538 -10.25 22.26 5.31
N GLY A 539 -9.11 22.55 5.96
CA GLY A 539 -7.88 22.95 5.28
C GLY A 539 -7.24 21.85 4.45
N TYR A 540 -6.59 22.26 3.36
CA TYR A 540 -5.66 21.41 2.63
C TYR A 540 -4.45 22.19 2.09
N GLU A 541 -3.36 21.47 1.83
CA GLU A 541 -2.19 21.96 1.09
C GLU A 541 -2.04 21.15 -0.21
N LEU A 542 -2.03 21.84 -1.34
CA LEU A 542 -1.83 21.30 -2.68
C LEU A 542 -0.47 21.74 -3.21
N THR A 543 0.36 20.81 -3.64
CA THR A 543 1.64 21.06 -4.30
C THR A 543 1.58 20.57 -5.75
N LEU A 544 2.06 21.40 -6.68
CA LEU A 544 2.21 21.03 -8.08
C LEU A 544 3.69 20.99 -8.46
N ALA A 545 4.17 19.85 -8.94
CA ALA A 545 5.52 19.71 -9.48
C ALA A 545 5.47 19.31 -10.95
N CYS A 546 6.41 19.82 -11.76
CA CYS A 546 6.53 19.45 -13.16
C CYS A 546 7.98 19.07 -13.50
N GLY A 547 8.15 18.00 -14.28
CA GLY A 547 9.42 17.52 -14.83
C GLY A 547 9.36 17.39 -16.36
N PRO A 548 10.51 17.18 -17.02
CA PRO A 548 10.56 16.91 -18.47
C PRO A 548 9.80 15.60 -18.79
N SER A 549 8.98 15.58 -19.85
CA SER A 549 8.30 14.35 -20.30
C SER A 549 9.31 13.36 -20.89
N VAL A 550 9.21 12.08 -20.55
CA VAL A 550 9.84 10.99 -21.30
C VAL A 550 9.07 10.76 -22.61
N ASP A 551 9.76 10.74 -23.76
CA ASP A 551 9.23 11.00 -25.11
C ASP A 551 8.21 9.97 -25.68
N PRO A 552 7.17 10.41 -26.42
CA PRO A 552 6.12 9.54 -27.01
C PRO A 552 6.40 9.00 -28.43
N CYS A 553 7.58 9.23 -29.02
CA CYS A 553 7.92 8.74 -30.37
C CYS A 553 9.12 7.75 -30.35
N PRO A 554 8.89 6.42 -30.47
CA PRO A 554 9.95 5.42 -30.41
C PRO A 554 11.03 5.56 -31.49
N GLU A 555 10.72 6.25 -32.59
CA GLU A 555 11.66 6.52 -33.68
C GLU A 555 12.60 7.70 -33.45
N ASP A 556 12.41 8.49 -32.39
CA ASP A 556 13.41 9.46 -31.90
C ASP A 556 14.36 8.73 -30.96
N LEU A 557 15.45 8.25 -31.54
CA LEU A 557 16.38 7.33 -30.90
C LEU A 557 17.46 8.07 -30.10
N ASP A 558 17.53 9.39 -30.23
CA ASP A 558 18.48 10.24 -29.50
C ASP A 558 17.83 11.33 -28.63
N ASP A 559 16.52 11.20 -28.38
CA ASP A 559 15.68 12.08 -27.56
C ASP A 559 15.85 13.56 -27.96
N SER A 560 15.96 13.83 -29.26
CA SER A 560 16.21 15.17 -29.78
C SER A 560 14.93 15.99 -29.98
N GLY A 561 13.77 15.35 -29.87
CA GLY A 561 12.43 15.88 -30.10
C GLY A 561 11.99 15.87 -31.58
N ASP A 562 12.77 15.28 -32.51
CA ASP A 562 12.48 15.20 -33.94
C ASP A 562 13.01 13.87 -34.54
N VAL A 563 12.22 13.14 -35.34
CA VAL A 563 12.72 11.96 -36.09
C VAL A 563 13.47 12.42 -37.35
N GLY A 564 14.79 12.27 -37.35
CA GLY A 564 15.66 12.87 -38.34
C GLY A 564 16.86 12.03 -38.77
N PHE A 565 17.90 12.74 -39.22
CA PHE A 565 19.09 12.11 -39.79
C PHE A 565 19.95 11.41 -38.73
N SER A 566 19.83 11.83 -37.46
CA SER A 566 20.53 11.22 -36.34
C SER A 566 19.97 9.84 -36.03
N ASP A 567 18.65 9.71 -36.01
CA ASP A 567 17.90 8.46 -35.79
C ASP A 567 18.10 7.47 -36.93
N LEU A 568 18.08 7.97 -38.17
CA LEU A 568 18.44 7.17 -39.33
C LEU A 568 19.87 6.63 -39.23
N LEU A 569 20.80 7.42 -38.67
CA LEU A 569 22.17 7.00 -38.45
C LEU A 569 22.27 5.93 -37.36
N ALA A 570 21.46 6.02 -36.30
CA ALA A 570 21.38 5.01 -35.25
C ALA A 570 20.96 3.65 -35.85
N VAL A 571 19.85 3.60 -36.59
CA VAL A 571 19.37 2.39 -37.28
C VAL A 571 20.41 1.83 -38.25
N LEU A 572 21.07 2.68 -39.05
CA LEU A 572 22.10 2.23 -39.99
C LEU A 572 23.39 1.76 -39.32
N ALA A 573 23.74 2.33 -38.17
CA ALA A 573 24.92 1.97 -37.41
C ALA A 573 24.78 0.62 -36.71
N ASN A 574 23.56 0.27 -36.29
CA ASN A 574 23.25 -0.93 -35.51
C ASN A 574 22.58 -2.05 -36.34
N TRP A 575 22.78 -2.04 -37.67
CA TRP A 575 22.17 -3.00 -38.60
C TRP A 575 22.55 -4.47 -38.32
N GLY A 576 21.56 -5.32 -38.14
CA GLY A 576 21.72 -6.76 -37.85
C GLY A 576 21.05 -7.17 -36.53
N PRO A 577 21.43 -8.34 -35.97
CA PRO A 577 20.85 -8.84 -34.73
C PRO A 577 21.02 -7.86 -33.59
N CYS A 578 19.90 -7.48 -32.98
CA CYS A 578 19.85 -6.41 -32.00
C CYS A 578 18.73 -6.69 -30.98
N PRO A 579 18.88 -7.70 -30.12
CA PRO A 579 17.85 -8.06 -29.15
C PRO A 579 17.69 -6.95 -28.12
N GLY A 580 16.56 -6.23 -28.17
CA GLY A 580 16.20 -5.19 -27.20
C GLY A 580 16.96 -3.87 -27.33
N CYS A 581 17.54 -3.58 -28.51
CA CYS A 581 18.07 -2.24 -28.74
C CYS A 581 16.97 -1.28 -29.20
N PRO A 582 17.12 0.04 -28.94
CA PRO A 582 16.15 1.05 -29.36
C PRO A 582 15.86 1.04 -30.86
N GLU A 583 16.85 0.65 -31.68
CA GLU A 583 16.74 0.64 -33.14
C GLU A 583 15.87 -0.51 -33.72
N ASP A 584 15.51 -1.54 -32.93
CA ASP A 584 14.59 -2.63 -33.32
C ASP A 584 13.14 -2.20 -33.03
N LEU A 585 12.64 -1.34 -33.90
CA LEU A 585 11.38 -0.64 -33.76
C LEU A 585 10.16 -1.54 -33.98
N ASP A 586 10.31 -2.66 -34.70
CA ASP A 586 9.24 -3.64 -34.92
C ASP A 586 9.30 -4.87 -34.00
N GLY A 587 10.31 -4.92 -33.12
CA GLY A 587 10.50 -5.98 -32.12
C GLY A 587 10.79 -7.35 -32.73
N SER A 588 11.41 -7.38 -33.91
CA SER A 588 11.73 -8.62 -34.62
C SER A 588 12.99 -9.31 -34.11
N GLY A 589 13.77 -8.63 -33.28
CA GLY A 589 15.07 -9.07 -32.75
C GLY A 589 16.25 -8.75 -33.69
N ASP A 590 16.01 -8.07 -34.82
CA ASP A 590 17.00 -7.68 -35.81
C ASP A 590 16.71 -6.25 -36.32
N VAL A 591 17.67 -5.34 -36.20
CA VAL A 591 17.62 -4.03 -36.88
C VAL A 591 17.80 -4.25 -38.37
N GLY A 592 16.73 -4.02 -39.10
CA GLY A 592 16.64 -4.35 -40.50
C GLY A 592 15.86 -3.34 -41.32
N PHE A 593 15.36 -3.83 -42.45
CA PHE A 593 14.68 -2.97 -43.41
C PHE A 593 13.32 -2.48 -42.93
N ALA A 594 12.70 -3.17 -41.97
CA ALA A 594 11.43 -2.77 -41.39
C ALA A 594 11.60 -1.56 -40.47
N ASP A 595 12.64 -1.56 -39.63
CA ASP A 595 12.97 -0.46 -38.72
C ASP A 595 13.39 0.79 -39.48
N LEU A 596 14.22 0.61 -40.51
CA LEU A 596 14.56 1.68 -41.44
C LEU A 596 13.32 2.31 -42.09
N LEU A 597 12.32 1.49 -42.42
CA LEU A 597 11.08 2.01 -42.98
C LEU A 597 10.25 2.76 -41.94
N SER A 598 10.30 2.39 -40.66
CA SER A 598 9.59 3.12 -39.59
C SER A 598 10.17 4.52 -39.42
N VAL A 599 11.49 4.66 -39.28
CA VAL A 599 12.16 5.98 -39.19
C VAL A 599 11.89 6.84 -40.43
N LEU A 600 11.93 6.25 -41.63
CA LEU A 600 11.65 7.00 -42.86
C LEU A 600 10.17 7.35 -43.04
N ALA A 601 9.25 6.57 -42.47
CA ALA A 601 7.82 6.82 -42.55
C ALA A 601 7.37 7.93 -41.59
N ASN A 602 8.05 8.06 -40.45
CA ASN A 602 7.76 9.01 -39.39
C ASN A 602 8.73 10.21 -39.37
N TRP A 603 9.38 10.51 -40.49
CA TRP A 603 10.36 11.59 -40.60
C TRP A 603 9.76 12.98 -40.36
N GLY A 604 10.28 13.70 -39.36
CA GLY A 604 9.87 15.05 -39.04
C GLY A 604 9.82 15.32 -37.53
N PRO A 605 9.47 16.57 -37.16
CA PRO A 605 9.06 16.93 -35.81
C PRO A 605 7.73 16.28 -35.40
#